data_AF-A0A973IC70-F1
#
_entry.id   AF-A0A973IC70-F1
#
_cell.length_a   1.000
_cell.length_b   1.000
_cell.length_c   1.000
_cell.angle_alpha   90.00
_cell.angle_beta   90.00
_cell.angle_gamma   90.00
#
_symmetry.space_group_name_H-M   'P 1'
#
loop_
_entity.id
_entity.type
_entity.pdbx_description
1 polymer ?
#
loop_
_entity_poly.entity_id
_entity_poly.type
_entity_poly.pdbx_seq_one_letter_code
_entity_poly.pdbx_strand_id
1 'polypeptide(L)' 'MNTHYRDHRKIDPSQGTRLGDGTENDGNRVEIGPTALAHAEWREAGLALP' A
#
# COMPACT_ATOMS: atom_id res chain seq x y z
N MET A 1 23.81 5.18 -9.03
CA MET A 1 23.96 5.22 -7.56
C MET A 1 22.70 4.63 -6.94
N ASN A 2 22.82 3.86 -5.85
CA ASN A 2 21.71 3.08 -5.29
C ASN A 2 20.67 3.99 -4.58
N THR A 3 19.37 3.69 -4.75
CA THR A 3 18.27 4.60 -4.39
C THR A 3 17.35 3.99 -3.32
N HIS A 4 17.86 3.66 -2.13
CA HIS A 4 17.09 2.87 -1.16
C HIS A 4 16.22 3.69 -0.19
N TYR A 5 14.96 3.91 -0.55
CA TYR A 5 13.94 4.40 0.38
C TYR A 5 12.51 3.88 0.06
N ARG A 6 12.22 3.05 -0.95
CA ARG A 6 12.80 1.72 -1.23
C ARG A 6 13.85 1.53 -2.35
N ASP A 7 13.90 2.18 -3.54
CA ASP A 7 13.20 3.28 -4.27
C ASP A 7 12.65 4.45 -3.45
N HIS A 8 11.33 4.69 -3.50
CA HIS A 8 10.59 5.64 -2.67
C HIS A 8 9.73 4.91 -1.61
N ARG A 9 9.35 5.64 -0.57
CA ARG A 9 8.60 5.18 0.62
C ARG A 9 7.32 4.43 0.21
N LYS A 10 7.24 3.12 0.42
CA LYS A 10 5.99 2.34 0.24
C LYS A 10 5.08 2.45 1.46
N ILE A 11 3.78 2.28 1.25
CA ILE A 11 2.80 2.01 2.31
C ILE A 11 2.89 0.53 2.70
N ASP A 12 2.87 -0.38 1.73
CA ASP A 12 3.09 -1.82 1.92
C ASP A 12 4.38 -2.26 1.20
N PRO A 13 5.46 -2.61 1.94
CA PRO A 13 6.70 -3.11 1.36
C PRO A 13 6.55 -4.35 0.48
N SER A 14 5.58 -5.23 0.79
CA SER A 14 5.35 -6.52 0.14
C SER A 14 4.66 -6.42 -1.23
N GLN A 15 3.95 -5.32 -1.49
CA GLN A 15 3.21 -5.12 -2.74
C GLN A 15 4.00 -4.37 -3.82
N GLY A 16 3.44 -4.24 -5.02
CA GLY A 16 4.07 -3.58 -6.17
C GLY A 16 4.07 -2.05 -6.09
N THR A 17 3.91 -1.38 -7.22
CA THR A 17 3.73 0.08 -7.30
C THR A 17 2.32 0.56 -6.95
N ARG A 18 1.37 -0.38 -6.83
CA ARG A 18 -0.03 -0.11 -6.42
C ARG A 18 -0.44 -1.05 -5.30
N LEU A 19 -1.41 -0.59 -4.50
CA LEU A 19 -2.09 -1.37 -3.48
C LEU A 19 -3.19 -2.24 -4.12
N GLY A 20 -3.80 -3.11 -3.32
CA GLY A 20 -4.85 -4.03 -3.78
C GLY A 20 -6.16 -3.38 -4.24
N ASP A 21 -6.36 -2.09 -3.94
CA ASP A 21 -7.46 -1.23 -4.43
C ASP A 21 -7.06 -0.38 -5.66
N GLY A 22 -5.88 -0.67 -6.24
CA GLY A 22 -5.34 0.05 -7.39
C GLY A 22 -4.70 1.41 -7.09
N THR A 23 -4.77 1.93 -5.85
CA THR A 23 -4.17 3.21 -5.47
C THR A 23 -2.63 3.15 -5.42
N GLU A 24 -1.94 4.29 -5.50
CA GLU A 24 -0.47 4.31 -5.53
C GLU A 24 0.16 3.85 -4.21
N ASN A 25 1.09 2.90 -4.26
CA ASN A 25 1.82 2.40 -3.09
C ASN A 25 2.99 3.34 -2.73
N ASP A 26 2.66 4.59 -2.42
CA ASP A 26 3.58 5.64 -1.97
C ASP A 26 3.11 6.23 -0.64
N GLY A 27 3.93 6.11 0.39
CA GLY A 27 3.63 6.62 1.73
C GLY A 27 3.71 8.13 1.87
N ASN A 28 4.21 8.84 0.85
CA ASN A 28 4.20 10.31 0.74
C ASN A 28 3.05 10.83 -0.15
N ARG A 29 2.16 9.96 -0.66
CA ARG A 29 1.03 10.39 -1.50
C ARG A 29 0.09 11.33 -0.75
N VAL A 30 -0.52 12.28 -1.48
CA VAL A 30 -1.50 13.23 -0.92
C VAL A 30 -2.85 12.56 -0.64
N GLU A 31 -3.19 11.52 -1.39
CA GLU A 31 -4.43 10.76 -1.27
C GLU A 31 -4.48 9.95 0.04
N ILE A 32 -5.42 10.28 0.92
CA ILE A 32 -5.75 9.44 2.09
C ILE A 32 -6.59 8.23 1.65
N GLY A 33 -6.51 7.14 2.40
CA GLY A 33 -7.28 5.92 2.16
C GLY A 33 -7.38 5.05 3.41
N PRO A 34 -7.80 3.79 3.27
CA PRO A 34 -7.80 2.84 4.38
C PRO A 34 -6.39 2.65 4.95
N THR A 35 -6.31 2.34 6.25
CA THR A 35 -5.02 2.12 6.91
C THR A 35 -4.48 0.73 6.61
N ALA A 36 -3.17 0.53 6.82
CA ALA A 36 -2.56 -0.80 6.71
C ALA A 36 -3.22 -1.85 7.64
N LEU A 37 -3.78 -1.41 8.78
CA LEU A 37 -4.57 -2.27 9.67
C LEU A 37 -5.88 -2.70 9.02
N ALA A 38 -6.67 -1.77 8.47
CA ALA A 38 -7.92 -2.09 7.78
C ALA A 38 -7.69 -3.05 6.59
N HIS A 39 -6.65 -2.82 5.79
CA HIS A 39 -6.28 -3.74 4.70
C HIS A 39 -5.78 -5.12 5.19
N ALA A 40 -5.34 -5.25 6.45
CA ALA A 40 -4.98 -6.53 7.05
C ALA A 40 -6.24 -7.27 7.54
N GLU A 41 -7.10 -6.59 8.29
CA GLU A 41 -8.38 -7.11 8.79
C GLU A 41 -9.30 -7.57 7.63
N TRP A 42 -9.36 -6.81 6.53
CA TRP A 42 -10.13 -7.19 5.34
C TRP A 42 -9.55 -8.42 4.62
N ARG A 43 -8.22 -8.58 4.59
CA ARG A 43 -7.58 -9.80 4.05
C ARG A 43 -7.85 -11.02 4.91
N GLU A 44 -7.82 -10.88 6.23
CA GLU A 44 -8.17 -11.94 7.17
C GLU A 44 -9.65 -12.34 7.05
N ALA A 45 -10.54 -11.35 6.88
CA ALA A 45 -11.97 -11.56 6.61
C ALA A 45 -12.28 -12.07 5.20
N GLY A 46 -11.28 -12.21 4.31
CA GLY A 46 -11.46 -12.67 2.92
C GLY A 46 -12.25 -11.72 2.03
N LEU A 47 -12.30 -10.42 2.37
CA LEU A 47 -13.03 -9.41 1.61
C LEU A 47 -12.25 -8.98 0.36
N ALA A 48 -12.96 -8.90 -0.78
CA ALA A 48 -12.40 -8.30 -1.99
C ALA A 48 -12.28 -6.78 -1.83
N LEU A 49 -11.13 -6.24 -2.23
CA LEU A 49 -10.94 -4.80 -2.40
C LEU A 49 -11.61 -4.35 -3.71
N PRO A 50 -12.13 -3.11 -3.78
CA PRO A 50 -12.77 -2.54 -4.96
C PRO A 50 -11.77 -2.25 -6.10
#